data_AF-A0A926DD92-F1
#
_entry.id   AF-A0A926DD92-F1
#
_cell.length_a   1.000
_cell.length_b   1.000
_cell.length_c   1.000
_cell.angle_alpha   90.00
_cell.angle_beta   90.00
_cell.angle_gamma   90.00
#
_symmetry.space_group_name_H-M   'P 1'
#
loop_
_entity.id
_entity.type
_entity.pdbx_description
1 polymer ?
#
loop_
_entity_poly.entity_id
_entity_poly.type
_entity_poly.pdbx_seq_one_letter_code
_entity_poly.pdbx_strand_id
1 'polypeptide(L)'
;MKKWKIPLLGLGMILACGVCMLGVFVVTGEAQKTLSGLLIGVGAGVFGACFANLVTALVQAKNPQYAKRVEIEKTDERNQRINTLAKAKAYDAMVTLFGLLMISFVLMGESMRAVLFMVGAYLLVTAIHIFYVSRFSKML
;
A
#
# COMPACT_ATOMS: atom_id res chain seq x y z
N MET A 1 -0.95 7.07 -22.20
CA MET A 1 -1.55 5.90 -21.48
C MET A 1 -2.83 5.43 -22.17
N LYS A 2 -3.09 4.12 -22.25
CA LYS A 2 -4.33 3.56 -22.86
C LYS A 2 -5.57 3.97 -22.05
N LYS A 3 -6.55 4.62 -22.70
CA LYS A 3 -7.79 5.14 -22.09
C LYS A 3 -8.60 4.08 -21.33
N TRP A 4 -8.43 2.79 -21.64
CA TRP A 4 -9.14 1.68 -20.98
C TRP A 4 -8.73 1.41 -19.52
N LYS A 5 -7.59 1.95 -19.05
CA LYS A 5 -7.16 1.78 -17.65
C LYS A 5 -8.03 2.55 -16.64
N ILE A 6 -8.61 3.67 -17.06
CA ILE A 6 -9.43 4.53 -16.18
C ILE A 6 -10.74 3.84 -15.76
N PRO A 7 -11.56 3.27 -16.67
CA PRO A 7 -12.76 2.54 -16.27
C PRO A 7 -12.43 1.27 -15.47
N LEU A 8 -11.31 0.62 -15.74
CA LEU A 8 -10.85 -0.55 -14.97
C LEU A 8 -10.50 -0.19 -13.52
N LEU A 9 -9.80 0.93 -13.31
CA LEU A 9 -9.51 1.45 -11.97
C LEU A 9 -10.78 1.89 -11.24
N GLY A 10 -11.74 2.49 -11.96
CA GLY A 10 -13.05 2.83 -11.43
C GLY A 10 -13.84 1.59 -10.96
N LEU A 11 -13.85 0.52 -11.75
CA LEU A 11 -14.49 -0.75 -11.38
C LEU A 11 -13.84 -1.37 -10.14
N GLY A 12 -12.51 -1.40 -10.08
CA GLY A 12 -11.78 -1.91 -8.91
C GLY A 12 -12.08 -1.15 -7.62
N MET A 13 -12.29 0.17 -7.71
CA MET A 13 -12.65 1.01 -6.59
C MET A 13 -14.08 0.74 -6.09
N ILE A 14 -15.04 0.50 -6.99
CA ILE A 14 -16.42 0.14 -6.64
C ILE A 14 -16.45 -1.22 -5.92
N LEU A 15 -15.69 -2.20 -6.43
CA LEU A 15 -15.56 -3.50 -5.79
C LEU A 15 -14.93 -3.39 -4.40
N ALA A 16 -13.90 -2.57 -4.23
CA ALA A 16 -13.27 -2.31 -2.93
C ALA A 16 -14.24 -1.66 -1.93
N CYS A 17 -15.05 -0.69 -2.37
CA CYS A 17 -16.13 -0.12 -1.56
C CYS A 17 -17.16 -1.18 -1.17
N GLY A 18 -17.55 -2.07 -2.09
CA GLY A 18 -18.45 -3.19 -1.79
C GLY A 18 -17.91 -4.09 -0.69
N VAL A 19 -16.62 -4.44 -0.73
CA VAL A 19 -15.95 -5.25 0.31
C VAL A 19 -15.92 -4.51 1.66
N CYS A 20 -15.66 -3.20 1.67
CA CYS A 20 -15.77 -2.40 2.90
C CYS A 20 -17.20 -2.42 3.47
N MET A 21 -18.21 -2.20 2.63
CA MET A 21 -19.61 -2.16 3.06
C MET A 21 -20.09 -3.51 3.59
N LEU A 22 -19.66 -4.63 3.00
CA LEU A 22 -19.94 -5.97 3.53
C LEU A 22 -19.35 -6.17 4.93
N GLY A 23 -18.12 -5.68 5.15
CA GLY A 23 -17.50 -5.70 6.48
C GLY A 23 -18.28 -4.87 7.50
N VAL A 24 -18.75 -3.67 7.14
CA VAL A 24 -19.46 -2.76 8.06
C VAL A 24 -20.90 -3.21 8.36
N PHE A 25 -21.68 -3.57 7.34
CA PHE A 25 -23.13 -3.72 7.47
C PHE A 25 -23.63 -5.17 7.54
N VAL A 26 -22.88 -6.13 6.99
CA VAL A 26 -23.35 -7.52 6.87
C VAL A 26 -22.73 -8.42 7.94
N VAL A 27 -21.45 -8.22 8.27
CA VAL A 27 -20.71 -9.04 9.23
C VAL A 27 -20.67 -8.33 10.60
N THR A 28 -21.81 -8.25 11.29
CA THR A 28 -21.92 -7.53 12.59
C THR A 28 -21.98 -8.45 13.82
N GLY A 29 -22.04 -9.77 13.63
CA GLY A 29 -22.11 -10.74 14.73
C GLY A 29 -20.86 -10.73 15.62
N GLU A 30 -21.02 -10.87 16.94
CA GLU A 30 -19.91 -10.82 17.90
C GLU A 30 -18.81 -11.86 17.63
N ALA A 31 -19.18 -13.03 17.12
CA ALA A 31 -18.23 -14.07 16.72
C ALA A 31 -17.42 -13.73 15.44
N GLN A 32 -17.86 -12.75 14.63
CA GLN A 32 -17.27 -12.41 13.33
C GLN A 32 -16.68 -10.99 13.26
N LYS A 33 -16.60 -10.25 14.39
CA LYS A 33 -16.00 -8.91 14.45
C LYS A 33 -14.57 -8.86 13.87
N THR A 34 -13.77 -9.91 14.07
CA THR A 34 -12.43 -10.03 13.47
C THR A 34 -12.46 -10.13 11.94
N LEU A 35 -13.44 -10.86 11.39
CA LEU A 35 -13.62 -11.02 9.94
C LEU A 35 -14.12 -9.72 9.30
N SER A 36 -15.04 -9.02 9.99
CA SER A 36 -15.50 -7.69 9.62
C SER A 36 -14.35 -6.68 9.56
N GLY A 37 -13.53 -6.61 10.62
CA GLY A 37 -12.36 -5.73 10.65
C GLY A 37 -11.36 -6.03 9.52
N LEU A 38 -11.13 -7.31 9.22
CA LEU A 38 -10.27 -7.73 8.11
C LEU A 38 -10.84 -7.28 6.75
N LEU A 39 -12.14 -7.47 6.51
CA LEU A 39 -12.81 -7.05 5.27
C LEU A 39 -12.77 -5.54 5.08
N ILE A 40 -13.00 -4.77 6.16
CA ILE A 40 -12.90 -3.31 6.14
C ILE A 40 -11.46 -2.89 5.80
N GLY A 41 -10.47 -3.50 6.46
CA GLY A 41 -9.06 -3.20 6.23
C GLY A 41 -8.61 -3.50 4.80
N VAL A 42 -8.99 -4.68 4.27
CA VAL A 42 -8.67 -5.07 2.88
C VAL A 42 -9.39 -4.15 1.89
N GLY A 43 -10.68 -3.91 2.07
CA GLY A 43 -11.44 -3.02 1.20
C GLY A 43 -10.86 -1.60 1.19
N ALA A 44 -10.48 -1.06 2.35
CA ALA A 44 -9.91 0.29 2.45
C ALA A 44 -8.53 0.37 1.80
N GLY A 45 -7.70 -0.67 1.96
CA GLY A 45 -6.39 -0.75 1.32
C GLY A 45 -6.48 -0.80 -0.21
N VAL A 46 -7.34 -1.66 -0.75
CA VAL A 46 -7.57 -1.75 -2.20
C VAL A 46 -8.20 -0.46 -2.73
N PHE A 47 -9.15 0.12 -1.99
CA PHE A 47 -9.77 1.40 -2.35
C PHE A 47 -8.73 2.51 -2.46
N GLY A 48 -7.87 2.67 -1.44
CA GLY A 48 -6.81 3.69 -1.44
C GLY A 48 -5.84 3.52 -2.62
N ALA A 49 -5.44 2.27 -2.92
CA ALA A 49 -4.57 1.96 -4.06
C ALA A 49 -5.24 2.28 -5.41
N CYS A 50 -6.51 1.90 -5.60
CA CYS A 50 -7.28 2.21 -6.80
C CYS A 50 -7.50 3.72 -6.95
N PHE A 51 -7.83 4.42 -5.86
CA PHE A 51 -8.07 5.86 -5.86
C PHE A 51 -6.80 6.65 -6.22
N ALA A 52 -5.66 6.35 -5.58
CA ALA A 52 -4.38 7.01 -5.89
C ALA A 52 -3.97 6.83 -7.37
N ASN A 53 -4.16 5.63 -7.91
CA ASN A 53 -3.90 5.33 -9.32
C ASN A 53 -4.88 6.03 -10.26
N LEU A 54 -6.16 6.14 -9.89
CA LEU A 54 -7.17 6.84 -10.66
C LEU A 54 -6.85 8.34 -10.74
N VAL A 55 -6.56 8.97 -9.60
CA VAL A 55 -6.17 10.38 -9.53
C VAL A 55 -4.95 10.64 -10.40
N THR A 56 -3.91 9.81 -10.27
CA THR A 56 -2.70 9.92 -11.10
C THR A 56 -3.03 9.80 -12.59
N ALA A 57 -3.90 8.86 -12.96
CA ALA A 57 -4.31 8.68 -14.35
C ALA A 57 -5.12 9.85 -14.90
N LEU A 58 -6.00 10.43 -14.09
CA LEU A 58 -6.80 11.61 -14.47
C LEU A 58 -5.92 12.86 -14.61
N VAL A 59 -4.97 13.07 -13.70
CA VAL A 59 -4.01 14.19 -13.77
C VAL A 59 -3.14 14.06 -15.02
N GLN A 60 -2.64 12.87 -15.33
CA GLN A 60 -1.85 12.63 -16.54
C GLN A 60 -2.69 12.77 -17.83
N ALA A 61 -3.97 12.42 -17.80
CA ALA A 61 -4.88 12.59 -18.94
C ALA A 61 -5.24 14.06 -19.20
N LYS A 62 -5.42 14.86 -18.14
CA LYS A 62 -5.72 16.29 -18.24
C LYS A 62 -4.49 17.15 -18.55
N ASN A 63 -3.31 16.76 -18.07
CA ASN A 63 -2.08 17.52 -18.24
C ASN A 63 -1.00 16.71 -18.98
N PRO A 64 -0.93 16.82 -20.32
CA PRO A 64 0.08 16.11 -21.12
C PRO A 64 1.51 16.60 -20.84
N GLN A 65 1.70 17.84 -20.35
CA GLN A 65 3.02 18.31 -19.95
C GLN A 65 3.52 17.60 -18.68
N TYR A 66 2.63 17.39 -17.70
CA TYR A 66 2.95 16.60 -16.51
C TYR A 66 3.29 15.14 -16.88
N ALA A 67 2.52 14.54 -17.78
CA ALA A 67 2.80 13.18 -18.26
C ALA A 67 4.19 13.06 -18.91
N LYS A 68 4.58 14.03 -19.75
CA LYS A 68 5.93 14.08 -20.34
C LYS A 68 7.03 14.26 -19.29
N ARG A 69 6.82 15.09 -18.27
CA ARG A 69 7.78 15.27 -17.17
C ARG A 69 8.00 13.97 -16.40
N VAL A 70 6.93 13.26 -16.06
CA VAL A 70 7.00 11.96 -15.39
C VAL A 70 7.77 10.93 -16.23
N GLU A 71 7.62 10.96 -17.56
CA GLU A 71 8.33 10.06 -18.48
C GLU A 71 9.83 10.40 -18.57
N ILE A 72 10.18 11.68 -18.60
CA ILE A 72 11.57 12.16 -18.56
C ILE A 72 12.22 11.78 -17.23
N GLU A 73 11.54 12.04 -16.10
CA GLU A 73 12.04 11.67 -14.76
C GLU A 73 12.24 10.17 -14.59
N LYS A 74 11.40 9.35 -15.24
CA LYS A 74 11.56 7.90 -15.25
C LYS A 74 12.74 7.42 -16.11
N THR A 75 13.17 8.20 -17.10
CA THR A 75 14.20 7.77 -18.06
C THR A 75 15.59 8.31 -17.68
N ASP A 76 15.66 9.44 -16.95
CA ASP A 76 16.91 10.03 -16.48
C ASP A 76 17.52 9.21 -15.32
N GLU A 77 18.71 8.66 -15.55
CA GLU A 77 19.46 7.87 -14.56
C GLU A 77 19.73 8.64 -13.25
N ARG A 78 19.99 9.95 -13.31
CA ARG A 78 20.22 10.75 -12.11
C ARG A 78 18.96 10.81 -11.26
N ASN A 79 17.80 11.04 -11.87
CA ASN A 79 16.53 11.08 -11.17
C ASN A 79 16.15 9.69 -10.64
N GLN A 80 16.44 8.62 -11.37
CA GLN A 80 16.27 7.25 -10.87
C GLN A 80 17.12 6.97 -9.63
N ARG A 81 18.39 7.43 -9.61
CA ARG A 81 19.27 7.29 -8.43
C ARG A 81 18.72 8.05 -7.23
N ILE A 82 18.35 9.32 -7.41
CA ILE A 82 17.75 10.15 -6.33
C ILE A 82 16.49 9.49 -5.78
N ASN A 83 15.59 9.03 -6.66
CA ASN A 83 14.36 8.38 -6.25
C ASN A 83 14.61 7.06 -5.51
N THR A 84 15.58 6.27 -5.95
CA THR A 84 15.96 5.02 -5.28
C THR A 84 16.51 5.30 -3.88
N LEU A 85 17.39 6.30 -3.73
CA LEU A 85 17.91 6.73 -2.43
C LEU A 85 16.80 7.26 -1.51
N ALA A 86 15.90 8.07 -2.04
CA ALA A 86 14.75 8.59 -1.29
C ALA A 86 13.85 7.45 -0.80
N LYS A 87 13.57 6.45 -1.65
CA LYS A 87 12.80 5.25 -1.29
C LYS A 87 13.51 4.41 -0.22
N ALA A 88 14.83 4.23 -0.31
CA ALA A 88 15.59 3.52 0.71
C ALA A 88 15.49 4.24 2.07
N LYS A 89 15.67 5.57 2.09
CA LYS A 89 15.55 6.33 3.33
C LYS A 89 14.13 6.35 3.90
N ALA A 90 13.12 6.40 3.03
CA ALA A 90 11.72 6.28 3.43
C ALA A 90 11.42 4.89 4.01
N TYR A 91 12.01 3.83 3.46
CA TYR A 91 11.89 2.47 4.00
C TYR A 91 12.47 2.37 5.42
N ASP A 92 13.67 2.90 5.66
CA ASP A 92 14.26 2.92 7.01
C ASP A 92 13.33 3.60 8.02
N ALA A 93 12.81 4.77 7.67
CA ALA A 93 11.87 5.51 8.51
C ALA A 93 10.56 4.74 8.72
N MET A 94 10.02 4.11 7.67
CA MET A 94 8.80 3.30 7.74
C MET A 94 8.97 2.13 8.72
N VAL A 95 10.09 1.39 8.65
CA VAL A 95 10.38 0.26 9.54
C VAL A 95 10.43 0.73 10.99
N THR A 96 11.12 1.84 11.28
CA THR A 96 11.18 2.41 12.65
C THR A 96 9.80 2.84 13.14
N LEU A 97 9.03 3.57 12.32
CA LEU A 97 7.69 4.03 12.67
C LEU A 97 6.73 2.87 12.90
N PHE A 98 6.82 1.81 12.08
CA PHE A 98 6.01 0.61 12.25
C PHE A 98 6.34 -0.12 13.56
N GLY A 99 7.62 -0.18 13.94
CA GLY A 99 8.06 -0.69 15.24
C GLY A 99 7.46 0.09 16.42
N LEU A 100 7.52 1.42 16.38
CA LEU A 100 6.92 2.28 17.41
C LEU A 100 5.40 2.12 17.48
N LEU A 101 4.74 1.98 16.34
CA LEU A 101 3.30 1.77 16.27
C LEU A 101 2.92 0.43 16.93
N MET A 102 3.66 -0.65 16.67
CA MET A 102 3.42 -1.94 17.34
C MET A 102 3.55 -1.84 18.86
N ILE A 103 4.59 -1.16 19.37
CA ILE A 103 4.76 -0.93 20.82
C ILE A 103 3.58 -0.14 21.38
N SER A 104 3.16 0.92 20.67
CA SER A 104 2.03 1.75 21.09
C SER A 104 0.73 0.94 21.21
N PHE A 105 0.45 0.04 20.26
CA PHE A 105 -0.72 -0.84 20.29
C PHE A 105 -0.68 -1.81 21.48
N VAL A 106 0.49 -2.38 21.78
CA VAL A 106 0.67 -3.22 22.97
C VAL A 106 0.40 -2.43 24.25
N LEU A 107 0.91 -1.20 24.35
CA LEU A 107 0.68 -0.31 25.50
C LEU A 107 -0.78 0.12 25.66
N MET A 108 -1.51 0.28 24.55
CA MET A 108 -2.94 0.58 24.56
C MET A 108 -3.81 -0.62 24.96
N GLY A 109 -3.21 -1.79 25.23
CA GLY A 109 -3.94 -2.99 25.62
C GLY A 109 -4.74 -3.60 24.46
N GLU A 110 -4.32 -3.35 23.22
CA GLU A 110 -4.99 -3.89 22.05
C GLU A 110 -4.95 -5.42 22.01
N SER A 111 -5.88 -6.01 21.26
CA SER A 111 -6.01 -7.46 21.21
C SER A 111 -4.72 -8.15 20.74
N MET A 112 -4.30 -9.20 21.45
CA MET A 112 -3.09 -9.99 21.11
C MET A 112 -3.08 -10.46 19.66
N ARG A 113 -4.26 -10.78 19.10
CA ARG A 113 -4.42 -11.19 17.70
C ARG A 113 -4.01 -10.07 16.73
N ALA A 114 -4.43 -8.82 17.00
CA ALA A 114 -4.10 -7.68 16.16
C ALA A 114 -2.59 -7.38 16.17
N VAL A 115 -1.96 -7.45 17.34
CA VAL A 115 -0.50 -7.28 17.48
C VAL A 115 0.24 -8.37 16.68
N LEU A 116 -0.21 -9.63 16.76
CA LEU A 116 0.39 -10.74 16.03
C LEU A 116 0.32 -10.55 14.51
N PHE A 117 -0.80 -10.03 13.99
CA PHE A 117 -0.94 -9.70 12.57
C PHE A 117 0.02 -8.58 12.14
N MET A 118 0.19 -7.53 12.96
CA MET A 118 1.16 -6.46 12.68
C MET A 118 2.59 -7.00 12.66
N VAL A 119 2.97 -7.82 13.63
CA VAL A 119 4.30 -8.45 13.67
C VAL A 119 4.51 -9.34 12.44
N GLY A 120 3.51 -10.12 12.05
CA GLY A 120 3.55 -10.93 10.83
C GLY A 120 3.78 -10.08 9.57
N ALA A 121 3.06 -8.98 9.42
CA ALA A 121 3.25 -8.05 8.30
C ALA A 121 4.64 -7.41 8.30
N TYR A 122 5.14 -6.99 9.47
CA TYR A 122 6.47 -6.44 9.64
C TYR A 122 7.57 -7.42 9.23
N LEU A 123 7.45 -8.68 9.67
CA LEU A 123 8.38 -9.75 9.31
C LEU A 123 8.32 -10.08 7.82
N LEU A 124 7.13 -10.11 7.21
CA LEU A 124 6.99 -10.32 5.77
C LEU A 124 7.68 -9.23 4.96
N VAL A 125 7.46 -7.97 5.29
CA VAL A 125 8.13 -6.84 4.61
C VAL A 125 9.65 -6.94 4.76
N THR A 126 10.13 -7.23 5.98
CA THR A 126 11.56 -7.39 6.25
C THR A 126 12.16 -8.60 5.52
N ALA A 127 11.43 -9.72 5.44
CA ALA A 127 11.85 -10.92 4.72
C ALA A 127 11.93 -10.67 3.21
N ILE A 128 10.96 -9.95 2.63
CA ILE A 128 11.00 -9.52 1.23
C ILE A 128 12.23 -8.64 0.97
N HIS A 129 12.51 -7.68 1.86
CA HIS A 129 13.71 -6.85 1.77
C HIS A 129 14.99 -7.70 1.80
N ILE A 130 15.14 -8.60 2.77
CA ILE A 130 16.29 -9.52 2.87
C ILE A 130 16.43 -10.39 1.62
N PHE A 131 15.32 -10.91 1.10
CA PHE A 131 15.30 -11.71 -0.13
C PHE A 131 15.82 -10.91 -1.32
N TYR A 132 15.33 -9.69 -1.53
CA TYR A 132 15.78 -8.85 -2.65
C TYR A 132 17.22 -8.39 -2.49
N VAL A 133 17.66 -8.00 -1.28
CA VAL A 133 19.07 -7.67 -1.02
C VAL A 133 19.97 -8.86 -1.34
N SER A 134 19.61 -10.06 -0.85
CA SER A 134 20.36 -11.28 -1.13
C SER A 134 20.37 -11.64 -2.61
N ARG A 135 19.27 -11.38 -3.32
CA ARG A 135 19.13 -11.68 -4.74
C ARG A 135 19.95 -10.72 -5.60
N PHE A 136 19.92 -9.42 -5.31
CA PHE A 136 20.69 -8.41 -6.04
C PHE A 136 22.17 -8.43 -5.69
N SER A 137 22.54 -8.73 -4.45
CA SER A 137 23.95 -8.91 -4.05
C SER A 137 24.64 -10.07 -4.76
N LYS A 138 23.89 -11.03 -5.32
CA LYS A 138 24.44 -12.14 -6.13
C LYS A 138 24.50 -11.82 -7.63
N MET A 139 23.89 -10.71 -8.06
CA MET A 139 23.84 -10.29 -9.46
C MET A 139 24.85 -9.18 -9.79
N LEU A 140 25.34 -8.45 -8.78
CA LEU A 140 26.44 -7.49 -8.86
C LEU A 140 27.77 -8.19 -8.60
#